data_AF-E3NFQ7-F1
#
_entry.id   AF-E3NFQ7-F1
#
_cell.length_a   1.000
_cell.length_b   1.000
_cell.length_c   1.000
_cell.angle_alpha   90.00
_cell.angle_beta   90.00
_cell.angle_gamma   90.00
#
_symmetry.space_group_name_H-M   'P 1'
#
loop_
_entity.id
_entity.type
_entity.pdbx_description
1 polymer ?
#
loop_
_entity_poly.entity_id
_entity_poly.type
_entity_poly.pdbx_seq_one_letter_code
_entity_poly.pdbx_strand_id
1 'polypeptide(L)'
;MAPRLHQRSSSPQGLFPPPRKDINLPTTSRRYCAYQPTFHQINYLAARKDLQPEDGITEFPAIAMDGPGFSKCYRCCGCVTCDCGSCTPSCLFSRISAEPLSFSIYEIFQCPTWNTKLEISVTINNITTVHYIDHGIPLQLENNMSLIITGFSTPPSPIHGALFLRRINLDGPSGISYSLSQPAEAGRPLKGTLSEVQCSTAEDATDFNCIFDEDVCNCFPQGTVLKCDCLVLDIEEIMIRNAINNTAVEGSFILQHEDNKVKTRTTSSGLLSMQLQLTNYTIHRVVKEDNCEIKKAEVTGCHSCSTGGQIMVFCKSTTFPHIISTIECSSFTSFANCSVHGETSTLQIFSNQINIAENCSSYCGPKKFFFTVNGTLSTVATFNKSLSQKFVRVQELLSSNTIWSDIMEYCSSIWNQITDYIGSIMEHWLLSIVITIICILLLIRCCRFCFCCRYFRRREYRRYYRRKFRI
;
A
#
# COMPACT_ATOMS: atom_id res chain seq x y z
N MET A 1 -12.85 -28.93 37.67
CA MET A 1 -13.29 -27.73 36.93
C MET A 1 -12.06 -27.14 36.27
N ALA A 2 -11.88 -27.32 34.96
CA ALA A 2 -11.06 -26.38 34.20
C ALA A 2 -11.99 -25.22 33.85
N PRO A 3 -11.61 -23.96 34.11
CA PRO A 3 -12.32 -22.84 33.51
C PRO A 3 -11.97 -22.88 32.03
N ARG A 4 -12.88 -23.43 31.24
CA ARG A 4 -12.89 -23.18 29.82
C ARG A 4 -13.64 -21.87 29.67
N LEU A 5 -13.00 -20.93 28.98
CA LEU A 5 -13.63 -19.81 28.28
C LEU A 5 -13.61 -18.48 29.05
N HIS A 6 -12.82 -17.57 28.51
CA HIS A 6 -12.76 -16.17 28.93
C HIS A 6 -13.13 -15.34 27.71
N GLN A 7 -14.06 -14.41 27.88
CA GLN A 7 -14.48 -13.51 26.83
C GLN A 7 -14.16 -12.08 27.27
N ARG A 8 -13.27 -11.40 26.54
CA ARG A 8 -13.06 -9.96 26.72
C ARG A 8 -13.91 -9.19 25.73
N SER A 9 -14.49 -8.07 26.14
CA SER A 9 -15.21 -7.15 25.25
C SER A 9 -14.79 -5.70 25.52
N SER A 10 -14.75 -4.90 24.47
CA SER A 10 -14.44 -3.47 24.53
C SER A 10 -15.39 -2.71 23.62
N SER A 11 -15.71 -1.48 24.00
CA SER A 11 -16.50 -0.52 23.21
C SER A 11 -15.56 0.59 22.75
N PRO A 12 -15.73 1.16 21.54
CA PRO A 12 -14.89 2.27 21.09
C PRO A 12 -15.13 3.52 21.96
N GLN A 13 -14.09 4.09 22.59
CA GLN A 13 -14.15 5.37 23.29
C GLN A 13 -12.79 6.10 23.22
N GLY A 14 -12.79 7.33 22.67
CA GLY A 14 -11.76 8.37 22.89
C GLY A 14 -10.55 8.40 21.93
N LEU A 15 -10.28 9.61 21.39
CA LEU A 15 -9.28 9.98 20.35
C LEU A 15 -9.13 8.93 19.23
N PHE A 16 -10.15 8.91 18.37
CA PHE A 16 -10.17 8.04 17.20
C PHE A 16 -9.10 8.48 16.20
N PRO A 17 -8.30 7.56 15.67
CA PRO A 17 -7.60 7.86 14.44
C PRO A 17 -8.64 8.20 13.36
N PRO A 18 -8.40 9.25 12.57
CA PRO A 18 -9.34 9.74 11.58
C PRO A 18 -9.75 8.67 10.55
N PRO A 19 -10.98 8.71 10.01
CA PRO A 19 -11.38 7.84 8.90
C PRO A 19 -10.44 7.95 7.70
N ARG A 20 -10.42 6.89 6.88
CA ARG A 20 -9.54 6.75 5.72
C ARG A 20 -10.30 6.23 4.50
N LYS A 21 -9.82 6.58 3.31
CA LYS A 21 -10.14 5.92 2.04
C LYS A 21 -8.88 5.31 1.42
N ASP A 22 -9.07 4.31 0.55
CA ASP A 22 -8.02 3.86 -0.37
C ASP A 22 -7.85 4.88 -1.49
N ILE A 23 -6.59 5.18 -1.83
CA ILE A 23 -6.26 6.26 -2.77
C ILE A 23 -5.29 5.79 -3.86
N ASN A 24 -5.41 6.43 -5.02
CA ASN A 24 -4.41 6.47 -6.07
C ASN A 24 -3.68 7.82 -6.01
N LEU A 25 -2.44 7.88 -6.47
CA LEU A 25 -1.63 9.10 -6.49
C LEU A 25 -1.14 9.43 -7.91
N PRO A 26 -2.03 9.89 -8.81
CA PRO A 26 -1.61 10.44 -10.09
C PRO A 26 -0.67 11.63 -9.93
N THR A 27 0.29 11.75 -10.84
CA THR A 27 1.27 12.83 -10.83
C THR A 27 1.21 13.62 -12.13
N THR A 28 0.72 14.85 -12.05
CA THR A 28 0.78 15.78 -13.18
C THR A 28 2.06 16.60 -13.10
N SER A 29 2.78 16.77 -14.21
CA SER A 29 3.97 17.62 -14.27
C SER A 29 4.05 18.43 -15.57
N ARG A 30 4.65 19.61 -15.47
CA ARG A 30 4.93 20.50 -16.59
C ARG A 30 6.20 21.31 -16.35
N ARG A 31 7.00 21.42 -17.40
CA ARG A 31 8.23 22.19 -17.38
C ARG A 31 7.97 23.66 -17.74
N TYR A 32 8.60 24.54 -16.98
CA TYR A 32 8.64 25.98 -17.18
C TYR A 32 10.08 26.45 -17.34
N CYS A 33 10.39 27.05 -18.48
CA CYS A 33 11.68 27.67 -18.73
C CYS A 33 11.80 28.97 -17.94
N ALA A 34 13.04 29.30 -17.59
CA ALA A 34 13.31 30.56 -16.91
C ALA A 34 12.84 31.77 -17.74
N TYR A 35 12.39 32.81 -17.04
CA TYR A 35 11.81 34.05 -17.58
C TYR A 35 10.42 33.91 -18.23
N GLN A 36 9.78 32.73 -18.17
CA GLN A 36 8.34 32.64 -18.42
C GLN A 36 7.56 33.31 -17.26
N PRO A 37 6.39 33.94 -17.52
CA PRO A 37 5.60 34.61 -16.49
C PRO A 37 5.26 33.68 -15.31
N THR A 38 4.82 32.46 -15.62
CA THR A 38 4.47 31.41 -14.65
C THR A 38 5.70 30.83 -13.94
N PHE A 39 6.86 30.77 -14.61
CA PHE A 39 8.12 30.40 -13.95
C PHE A 39 8.50 31.41 -12.86
N HIS A 40 8.36 32.71 -13.12
CA HIS A 40 8.68 33.73 -12.11
C HIS A 40 7.78 33.61 -10.88
N GLN A 41 6.50 33.33 -11.07
CA GLN A 41 5.55 33.10 -9.99
C GLN A 41 5.90 31.85 -9.17
N ILE A 42 6.09 30.70 -9.84
CA ILE A 42 6.43 29.43 -9.18
C ILE A 42 7.79 29.51 -8.47
N ASN A 43 8.81 30.07 -9.13
CA ASN A 43 10.16 30.14 -8.58
C ASN A 43 10.24 31.15 -7.43
N TYR A 44 9.43 32.21 -7.45
CA TYR A 44 9.30 33.13 -6.31
C TYR A 44 8.68 32.44 -5.09
N LEU A 45 7.60 31.68 -5.29
CA LEU A 45 6.95 30.89 -4.23
C LEU A 45 7.87 29.79 -3.70
N ALA A 46 8.52 29.03 -4.59
CA ALA A 46 9.45 27.97 -4.22
C ALA A 46 10.72 28.49 -3.53
N ALA A 47 11.29 29.63 -3.96
CA ALA A 47 12.49 30.21 -3.36
C ALA A 47 12.28 30.73 -1.93
N ARG A 48 11.04 31.06 -1.57
CA ARG A 48 10.68 31.47 -0.19
C ARG A 48 10.22 30.32 0.70
N LYS A 49 10.11 29.10 0.16
CA LYS A 49 9.36 28.00 0.77
C LYS A 49 7.89 28.34 1.02
N ASP A 50 7.35 29.31 0.26
CA ASP A 50 5.97 29.77 0.35
C ASP A 50 5.04 28.97 -0.57
N LEU A 51 5.57 28.08 -1.42
CA LEU A 51 4.78 27.16 -2.23
C LEU A 51 4.02 26.22 -1.29
N GLN A 52 2.72 26.46 -1.12
CA GLN A 52 1.86 25.66 -0.28
C GLN A 52 1.51 24.35 -1.00
N PRO A 53 1.23 23.26 -0.25
CA PRO A 53 0.73 22.01 -0.82
C PRO A 53 -0.49 22.19 -1.74
N GLU A 54 -1.40 23.09 -1.38
CA GLU A 54 -2.59 23.45 -2.17
C GLU A 54 -2.33 24.33 -3.40
N ASP A 55 -1.12 24.88 -3.59
CA ASP A 55 -0.86 25.79 -4.70
C ASP A 55 -0.97 25.07 -6.04
N GLY A 56 -1.97 25.48 -6.82
CA GLY A 56 -2.20 25.05 -8.19
C GLY A 56 -1.72 26.04 -9.22
N ILE A 57 -1.60 25.56 -10.45
CA ILE A 57 -1.41 26.41 -11.62
C ILE A 57 -2.59 26.22 -12.56
N THR A 58 -3.02 27.31 -13.19
CA THR A 58 -4.22 27.36 -14.04
C THR A 58 -4.16 26.40 -15.23
N GLU A 59 -2.96 25.99 -15.64
CA GLU A 59 -2.74 25.15 -16.79
C GLU A 59 -2.77 23.65 -16.48
N PHE A 60 -2.95 23.25 -15.21
CA PHE A 60 -3.20 21.87 -14.83
C PHE A 60 -4.68 21.52 -14.99
N PRO A 61 -5.00 20.26 -15.36
CA PRO A 61 -6.38 19.85 -15.50
C PRO A 61 -7.10 19.98 -14.15
N ALA A 62 -8.37 20.35 -14.17
CA ALA A 62 -9.16 20.55 -12.95
C ALA A 62 -9.14 19.32 -12.02
N ILE A 63 -9.07 18.11 -12.59
CA ILE A 63 -8.99 16.85 -11.85
C ILE A 63 -7.71 16.72 -11.00
N ALA A 64 -6.58 17.28 -11.45
CA ALA A 64 -5.35 17.31 -10.64
C ALA A 64 -5.44 18.29 -9.47
N MET A 65 -6.44 19.19 -9.50
CA MET A 65 -6.74 20.15 -8.44
C MET A 65 -7.92 19.69 -7.56
N ASP A 66 -8.58 18.59 -7.92
CA ASP A 66 -9.74 18.03 -7.24
C ASP A 66 -9.26 17.04 -6.18
N GLY A 67 -9.11 17.52 -4.94
CA GLY A 67 -8.65 16.74 -3.79
C GLY A 67 -7.27 17.13 -3.24
N PRO A 68 -6.86 16.52 -2.11
CA PRO A 68 -5.62 16.84 -1.43
C PRO A 68 -4.43 16.42 -2.26
N GLY A 69 -3.35 17.20 -2.17
CA GLY A 69 -2.15 16.96 -2.95
C GLY A 69 -1.01 17.86 -2.56
N PHE A 70 0.15 17.58 -3.15
CA PHE A 70 1.38 18.32 -2.93
C PHE A 70 1.96 18.80 -4.25
N SER A 71 2.30 20.08 -4.28
CA SER A 71 2.97 20.72 -5.41
C SER A 71 4.46 20.92 -5.12
N LYS A 72 5.32 20.50 -6.04
CA LYS A 72 6.78 20.70 -5.98
C LYS A 72 7.33 21.25 -7.28
N CYS A 73 8.43 21.97 -7.17
CA CYS A 73 9.25 22.39 -8.30
C CYS A 73 10.62 21.70 -8.26
N TYR A 74 10.91 20.87 -9.25
CA TYR A 74 12.22 20.26 -9.42
C TYR A 74 13.08 21.10 -10.36
N ARG A 75 14.32 21.39 -9.99
CA ARG A 75 15.25 22.09 -10.88
C ARG A 75 15.69 21.16 -12.01
N CYS A 76 15.56 21.63 -13.24
CA CYS A 76 15.94 20.92 -14.47
C CYS A 76 16.92 21.74 -15.31
N CYS A 77 17.42 21.14 -16.39
CA CYS A 77 18.32 21.82 -17.32
C CYS A 77 17.62 22.99 -18.03
N GLY A 78 18.36 24.08 -18.21
CA GLY A 78 18.01 25.18 -19.12
C GLY A 78 18.72 25.01 -20.48
N CYS A 79 18.77 26.10 -21.25
CA CYS A 79 19.34 26.22 -22.59
C CYS A 79 18.52 25.58 -23.71
N VAL A 80 18.92 25.91 -24.94
CA VAL A 80 18.30 25.44 -26.19
C VAL A 80 18.35 23.91 -26.31
N THR A 81 19.38 23.27 -25.72
CA THR A 81 19.50 21.82 -25.62
C THR A 81 18.40 21.16 -24.78
N CYS A 82 17.69 21.95 -23.97
CA CYS A 82 16.53 21.55 -23.19
C CYS A 82 15.29 22.40 -23.56
N ASP A 83 15.20 22.88 -24.81
CA ASP A 83 14.10 23.70 -25.36
C ASP A 83 13.77 24.98 -24.59
N CYS A 84 14.76 25.56 -23.90
CA CYS A 84 14.62 26.85 -23.24
C CYS A 84 15.51 27.89 -23.91
N GLY A 85 14.96 29.06 -24.25
CA GLY A 85 15.75 30.15 -24.84
C GLY A 85 16.85 30.69 -23.90
N SER A 86 16.69 30.49 -22.59
CA SER A 86 17.66 30.89 -21.57
C SER A 86 18.40 29.70 -20.97
N CYS A 87 19.69 29.88 -20.68
CA CYS A 87 20.55 28.90 -19.99
C CYS A 87 20.43 28.89 -18.47
N THR A 88 19.56 29.71 -17.89
CA THR A 88 19.19 29.61 -16.49
C THR A 88 18.34 28.35 -16.22
N PRO A 89 18.52 27.67 -15.06
CA PRO A 89 17.80 26.43 -14.75
C PRO A 89 16.28 26.57 -14.90
N SER A 90 15.65 25.54 -15.49
CA SER A 90 14.20 25.45 -15.61
C SER A 90 13.58 24.82 -14.36
N CYS A 91 12.26 24.98 -14.20
CA CYS A 91 11.48 24.36 -13.14
C CYS A 91 10.56 23.32 -13.77
N LEU A 92 10.72 22.06 -13.39
CA LEU A 92 9.75 21.01 -13.63
C LEU A 92 8.77 21.03 -12.47
N PHE A 93 7.67 21.76 -12.67
CA PHE A 93 6.60 21.84 -11.69
C PHE A 93 5.77 20.57 -11.75
N SER A 94 5.44 20.01 -10.60
CA SER A 94 4.63 18.81 -10.48
C SER A 94 3.67 18.89 -9.33
N ARG A 95 2.50 18.27 -9.51
CA ARG A 95 1.50 18.09 -8.48
C ARG A 95 1.16 16.61 -8.38
N ILE A 96 1.26 16.09 -7.17
CA ILE A 96 0.77 14.76 -6.81
C ILE A 96 -0.58 14.99 -6.16
N SER A 97 -1.66 14.54 -6.79
CA SER A 97 -3.01 14.61 -6.24
C SER A 97 -3.45 13.22 -5.80
N ALA A 98 -4.17 13.13 -4.70
CA ALA A 98 -4.83 11.91 -4.31
C ALA A 98 -6.17 11.79 -5.01
N GLU A 99 -6.55 10.58 -5.40
CA GLU A 99 -7.86 10.25 -5.94
C GLU A 99 -8.41 9.02 -5.20
N PRO A 100 -9.67 9.01 -4.76
CA PRO A 100 -10.22 7.86 -4.06
C PRO A 100 -10.42 6.68 -5.03
N LEU A 101 -9.90 5.50 -4.68
CA LEU A 101 -10.07 4.27 -5.46
C LEU A 101 -11.48 3.68 -5.32
N SER A 102 -12.17 3.98 -4.21
CA SER A 102 -13.52 3.52 -3.95
C SER A 102 -14.30 4.49 -3.08
N PHE A 103 -15.62 4.32 -3.04
CA PHE A 103 -16.50 5.04 -2.13
C PHE A 103 -16.49 4.47 -0.69
N SER A 104 -15.76 3.38 -0.44
CA SER A 104 -15.70 2.75 0.89
C SER A 104 -14.93 3.64 1.86
N ILE A 105 -15.53 3.92 3.02
CA ILE A 105 -14.88 4.65 4.11
C ILE A 105 -14.50 3.64 5.19
N TYR A 106 -13.26 3.72 5.68
CA TYR A 106 -12.76 2.87 6.75
C TYR A 106 -12.53 3.70 8.00
N GLU A 107 -13.16 3.28 9.08
CA GLU A 107 -12.91 3.82 10.41
C GLU A 107 -11.86 2.98 11.10
N ILE A 108 -10.81 3.65 11.57
CA ILE A 108 -9.75 3.02 12.35
C ILE A 108 -10.05 3.34 13.82
N PHE A 109 -10.00 2.33 14.69
CA PHE A 109 -10.21 2.54 16.11
C PHE A 109 -9.37 1.57 16.94
N GLN A 110 -9.15 1.94 18.20
CA GLN A 110 -8.43 1.14 19.18
C GLN A 110 -9.29 0.91 20.42
N CYS A 111 -8.96 -0.15 21.17
CA CYS A 111 -9.67 -0.52 22.38
C CYS A 111 -8.77 -0.30 23.60
N PRO A 112 -8.82 0.87 24.26
CA PRO A 112 -7.93 1.18 25.37
C PRO A 112 -8.18 0.29 26.61
N THR A 113 -9.41 -0.21 26.76
CA THR A 113 -9.82 -1.05 27.89
C THR A 113 -10.54 -2.29 27.41
N TRP A 114 -10.26 -3.43 28.06
CA TRP A 114 -10.90 -4.72 27.78
C TRP A 114 -11.55 -5.29 29.03
N ASN A 115 -12.87 -5.49 28.99
CA ASN A 115 -13.63 -6.06 30.10
C ASN A 115 -13.63 -7.58 30.01
N THR A 116 -13.02 -8.25 30.98
CA THR A 116 -12.90 -9.72 31.01
C THR A 116 -14.08 -10.35 31.73
N LYS A 117 -14.74 -11.30 31.06
CA LYS A 117 -15.79 -12.16 31.63
C LYS A 117 -15.36 -13.61 31.62
N LEU A 118 -15.73 -14.33 32.67
CA LEU A 118 -15.48 -15.75 32.83
C LEU A 118 -16.77 -16.53 32.65
N GLU A 119 -16.78 -17.48 31.73
CA GLU A 119 -17.89 -18.43 31.58
C GLU A 119 -17.62 -19.60 32.52
N ILE A 120 -18.50 -19.81 33.50
CA ILE A 120 -18.39 -20.93 34.43
C ILE A 120 -19.64 -21.80 34.36
N SER A 121 -19.45 -23.11 34.42
CA SER A 121 -20.56 -24.07 34.56
C SER A 121 -20.57 -24.57 36.00
N VAL A 122 -21.67 -24.32 36.71
CA VAL A 122 -21.87 -24.74 38.10
C VAL A 122 -22.93 -25.82 38.12
N THR A 123 -22.64 -26.94 38.78
CA THR A 123 -23.60 -28.02 38.96
C THR A 123 -24.00 -28.10 40.43
N ILE A 124 -25.28 -27.82 40.72
CA ILE A 124 -25.87 -27.90 42.05
C ILE A 124 -27.03 -28.88 41.99
N ASN A 125 -27.04 -29.91 42.85
CA ASN A 125 -28.10 -30.93 42.90
C ASN A 125 -28.43 -31.55 41.52
N ASN A 126 -27.39 -31.89 40.74
CA ASN A 126 -27.46 -32.40 39.36
C ASN A 126 -28.03 -31.43 38.31
N ILE A 127 -28.32 -30.19 38.67
CA ILE A 127 -28.72 -29.13 37.73
C ILE A 127 -27.48 -28.33 37.39
N THR A 128 -27.12 -28.28 36.10
CA THR A 128 -25.97 -27.50 35.62
C THR A 128 -26.46 -26.19 35.03
N THR A 129 -25.98 -25.07 35.57
CA THR A 129 -26.25 -23.73 35.08
C THR A 129 -24.95 -23.07 34.61
N VAL A 130 -25.04 -22.26 33.57
CA VAL A 130 -23.89 -21.49 33.04
C VAL A 130 -24.04 -20.04 33.48
N HIS A 131 -22.98 -19.49 34.06
CA HIS A 131 -22.93 -18.11 34.51
C HIS A 131 -21.74 -17.37 33.88
N TYR A 132 -21.94 -16.08 33.61
CA TYR A 132 -20.88 -15.16 33.19
C TYR A 132 -20.52 -14.26 34.36
N ILE A 133 -19.29 -14.36 34.85
CA ILE A 133 -18.82 -13.64 36.03
C ILE A 133 -17.79 -12.58 35.66
N ASP A 134 -17.98 -11.39 36.22
CA ASP A 134 -17.02 -10.32 36.22
C ASP A 134 -16.05 -10.47 37.40
N HIS A 135 -14.77 -10.20 37.16
CA HIS A 135 -13.74 -10.30 38.20
C HIS A 135 -14.02 -9.38 39.39
N GLY A 136 -13.88 -9.89 40.62
CA GLY A 136 -14.09 -9.15 41.85
C GLY A 136 -15.56 -8.96 42.27
N ILE A 137 -16.53 -9.39 41.45
CA ILE A 137 -17.96 -9.26 41.77
C ILE A 137 -18.50 -10.61 42.27
N PRO A 138 -19.18 -10.66 43.45
CA PRO A 138 -19.80 -11.88 43.96
C PRO A 138 -20.99 -12.30 43.09
N LEU A 139 -20.94 -13.51 42.54
CA LEU A 139 -22.08 -14.19 41.95
C LEU A 139 -22.85 -14.93 43.05
N GLN A 140 -24.13 -14.60 43.22
CA GLN A 140 -25.02 -15.40 44.06
C GLN A 140 -25.50 -16.63 43.29
N LEU A 141 -25.22 -17.81 43.80
CA LEU A 141 -25.63 -19.10 43.23
C LEU A 141 -26.95 -19.58 43.84
N GLU A 142 -27.06 -19.48 45.17
CA GLU A 142 -28.26 -19.72 45.97
C GLU A 142 -28.27 -18.75 47.17
N ASN A 143 -29.37 -18.68 47.94
CA ASN A 143 -29.51 -17.76 49.09
C ASN A 143 -28.35 -17.83 50.10
N ASN A 144 -27.68 -18.98 50.20
CA ASN A 144 -26.62 -19.26 51.17
C ASN A 144 -25.27 -19.59 50.52
N MET A 145 -25.13 -19.35 49.21
CA MET A 145 -23.93 -19.70 48.44
C MET A 145 -23.57 -18.59 47.46
N SER A 146 -22.37 -18.04 47.62
CA SER A 146 -21.81 -17.05 46.69
C SER A 146 -20.44 -17.49 46.18
N LEU A 147 -20.11 -17.12 44.94
CA LEU A 147 -18.84 -17.39 44.30
C LEU A 147 -18.22 -16.07 43.83
N ILE A 148 -16.97 -15.84 44.23
CA ILE A 148 -16.19 -14.67 43.84
C ILE A 148 -14.97 -15.13 43.08
N ILE A 149 -14.69 -14.53 41.93
CA ILE A 149 -13.42 -14.72 41.26
C ILE A 149 -12.42 -13.70 41.81
N THR A 150 -11.39 -14.19 42.48
CA THR A 150 -10.37 -13.37 43.15
C THR A 150 -9.12 -13.15 42.31
N GLY A 151 -8.89 -13.96 41.27
CA GLY A 151 -7.73 -13.82 40.39
C GLY A 151 -7.81 -14.73 39.18
N PHE A 152 -7.20 -14.32 38.08
CA PHE A 152 -7.01 -15.18 36.90
C PHE A 152 -5.76 -14.77 36.13
N SER A 153 -5.15 -15.72 35.42
CA SER A 153 -4.02 -15.44 34.52
C SER A 153 -4.46 -15.60 33.07
N THR A 154 -4.25 -14.57 32.25
CA THR A 154 -4.34 -14.66 30.79
C THR A 154 -2.97 -14.43 30.17
N PRO A 155 -2.59 -15.16 29.11
CA PRO A 155 -1.37 -14.84 28.37
C PRO A 155 -1.47 -13.40 27.82
N PRO A 156 -0.37 -12.63 27.84
CA PRO A 156 -0.34 -11.31 27.18
C PRO A 156 -0.61 -11.48 25.69
N SER A 157 -1.38 -10.57 25.10
CA SER A 157 -1.77 -10.67 23.69
C SER A 157 -1.58 -9.35 22.95
N PRO A 158 -0.83 -9.33 21.83
CA PRO A 158 -0.73 -8.16 20.96
C PRO A 158 -2.09 -7.69 20.44
N ILE A 159 -3.07 -8.59 20.30
CA ILE A 159 -4.39 -8.26 19.76
C ILE A 159 -5.16 -7.25 20.64
N HIS A 160 -4.87 -7.19 21.94
CA HIS A 160 -5.50 -6.23 22.84
C HIS A 160 -4.95 -4.81 22.67
N GLY A 161 -3.81 -4.64 21.99
CA GLY A 161 -3.25 -3.35 21.59
C GLY A 161 -3.31 -3.09 20.08
N ALA A 162 -4.05 -3.91 19.34
CA ALA A 162 -4.17 -3.79 17.89
C ALA A 162 -5.07 -2.62 17.46
N LEU A 163 -4.90 -2.20 16.21
CA LEU A 163 -5.83 -1.32 15.52
C LEU A 163 -6.91 -2.16 14.85
N PHE A 164 -8.16 -1.74 15.00
CA PHE A 164 -9.31 -2.34 14.33
C PHE A 164 -9.75 -1.43 13.20
N LEU A 165 -10.17 -2.04 12.11
CA LEU A 165 -10.71 -1.35 10.94
C LEU A 165 -12.15 -1.79 10.75
N ARG A 166 -13.05 -0.82 10.67
CA ARG A 166 -14.46 -1.04 10.34
C ARG A 166 -14.77 -0.36 9.03
N ARG A 167 -15.34 -1.12 8.07
CA ARG A 167 -15.88 -0.52 6.86
C ARG A 167 -17.23 0.13 7.18
N ILE A 168 -17.34 1.42 6.91
CA ILE A 168 -18.58 2.19 6.95
C ILE A 168 -19.18 2.09 5.54
N ASN A 169 -20.04 1.08 5.34
CA ASN A 169 -20.87 0.99 4.13
C ASN A 169 -22.19 1.73 4.37
N LEU A 170 -22.67 2.46 3.36
CA LEU A 170 -24.03 3.01 3.35
C LEU A 170 -25.09 1.95 2.99
N ASP A 171 -24.73 0.90 2.23
CA ASP A 171 -25.69 -0.04 1.60
C ASP A 171 -25.42 -1.55 1.84
N GLY A 172 -24.58 -1.95 2.80
CA GLY A 172 -24.25 -3.37 3.01
C GLY A 172 -23.65 -3.72 4.38
N PRO A 173 -23.46 -5.02 4.70
CA PRO A 173 -22.88 -5.45 5.98
C PRO A 173 -21.48 -4.85 6.17
N SER A 174 -21.24 -4.25 7.33
CA SER A 174 -19.95 -3.68 7.70
C SER A 174 -18.95 -4.79 8.00
N GLY A 175 -17.91 -4.90 7.18
CA GLY A 175 -16.77 -5.76 7.48
C GLY A 175 -15.92 -5.16 8.60
N ILE A 176 -15.35 -6.01 9.46
CA ILE A 176 -14.37 -5.62 10.47
C ILE A 176 -13.09 -6.43 10.32
N SER A 177 -11.95 -5.76 10.49
CA SER A 177 -10.62 -6.34 10.38
C SER A 177 -9.71 -5.76 11.47
N TYR A 178 -8.48 -6.24 11.55
CA TYR A 178 -7.47 -5.75 12.49
C TYR A 178 -6.08 -5.68 11.86
N SER A 179 -5.21 -4.91 12.51
CA SER A 179 -3.79 -4.81 12.18
C SER A 179 -2.99 -4.56 13.45
N LEU A 180 -1.83 -5.19 13.53
CA LEU A 180 -0.86 -5.03 14.64
C LEU A 180 0.10 -3.84 14.40
N SER A 181 -0.14 -3.04 13.37
CA SER A 181 0.65 -1.84 13.09
C SER A 181 0.48 -0.79 14.19
N GLN A 182 1.50 0.04 14.40
CA GLN A 182 1.42 1.16 15.32
C GLN A 182 0.42 2.23 14.82
N PRO A 183 -0.34 2.88 15.72
CA PRO A 183 -1.16 4.03 15.37
C PRO A 183 -0.29 5.21 14.98
N ALA A 184 -0.68 5.94 13.93
CA ALA A 184 -0.17 7.29 13.71
C ALA A 184 -0.97 8.29 14.56
N GLU A 185 -0.33 9.41 14.93
CA GLU A 185 -1.00 10.49 15.64
C GLU A 185 -2.02 11.17 14.72
N ALA A 186 -3.17 11.56 15.27
CA ALA A 186 -4.21 12.25 14.51
C ALA A 186 -3.67 13.58 13.95
N GLY A 187 -3.91 13.83 12.66
CA GLY A 187 -3.37 15.01 11.97
C GLY A 187 -1.93 14.84 11.48
N ARG A 188 -1.28 13.70 11.77
CA ARG A 188 0.08 13.39 11.34
C ARG A 188 0.09 12.05 10.60
N PRO A 189 -0.28 12.05 9.30
CA PRO A 189 -0.22 10.85 8.49
C PRO A 189 1.20 10.29 8.47
N LEU A 190 1.32 8.97 8.48
CA LEU A 190 2.61 8.28 8.46
C LEU A 190 2.63 7.24 7.35
N LYS A 191 3.59 7.38 6.44
CA LYS A 191 3.83 6.46 5.33
C LYS A 191 3.93 5.00 5.79
N GLY A 192 3.27 4.10 5.07
CA GLY A 192 3.32 2.66 5.32
C GLY A 192 2.48 2.19 6.51
N THR A 193 1.67 3.07 7.11
CA THR A 193 0.73 2.71 8.18
C THR A 193 -0.71 2.71 7.69
N LEU A 194 -1.62 2.18 8.50
CA LEU A 194 -3.07 2.28 8.25
C LEU A 194 -3.55 3.73 8.21
N SER A 195 -2.80 4.66 8.79
CA SER A 195 -3.15 6.07 8.90
C SER A 195 -2.27 6.94 8.00
N GLU A 196 -1.80 6.38 6.88
CA GLU A 196 -1.10 7.12 5.81
C GLU A 196 -1.99 8.18 5.15
N VAL A 197 -3.31 7.95 5.13
CA VAL A 197 -4.33 8.91 4.72
C VAL A 197 -5.30 9.08 5.89
N GLN A 198 -5.61 10.32 6.22
CA GLN A 198 -6.39 10.70 7.40
C GLN A 198 -7.41 11.77 7.04
N CYS A 199 -8.69 11.56 7.34
CA CYS A 199 -9.77 12.52 7.14
C CYS A 199 -10.40 12.88 8.49
N SER A 200 -10.64 14.14 8.81
CA SER A 200 -11.08 14.53 10.16
C SER A 200 -12.42 13.92 10.57
N THR A 201 -13.35 13.79 9.62
CA THR A 201 -14.70 13.24 9.83
C THR A 201 -15.09 12.28 8.70
N ALA A 202 -16.19 11.54 8.90
CA ALA A 202 -16.76 10.69 7.85
C ALA A 202 -17.32 11.51 6.67
N GLU A 203 -17.78 12.75 6.93
CA GLU A 203 -18.21 13.69 5.91
C GLU A 203 -17.01 14.18 5.08
N ASP A 204 -15.92 14.56 5.75
CA ASP A 204 -14.67 14.91 5.07
C ASP A 204 -14.13 13.73 4.27
N ALA A 205 -14.27 12.49 4.76
CA ALA A 205 -13.91 11.32 3.98
C ALA A 205 -14.81 11.17 2.74
N THR A 206 -16.11 11.48 2.85
CA THR A 206 -17.06 11.42 1.74
C THR A 206 -16.68 12.41 0.64
N ASP A 207 -16.44 13.67 1.02
CA ASP A 207 -16.02 14.77 0.14
C ASP A 207 -14.53 14.74 -0.22
N PHE A 208 -13.80 13.79 0.37
CA PHE A 208 -12.37 13.56 0.17
C PHE A 208 -11.46 14.74 0.62
N ASN A 209 -11.91 15.48 1.64
CA ASN A 209 -11.14 16.51 2.35
C ASN A 209 -10.18 15.86 3.38
N CYS A 210 -9.21 15.09 2.89
CA CYS A 210 -8.28 14.33 3.72
C CYS A 210 -6.85 14.90 3.64
N ILE A 211 -5.97 14.42 4.50
CA ILE A 211 -4.53 14.72 4.47
C ILE A 211 -3.74 13.41 4.34
N PHE A 212 -2.57 13.48 3.71
CA PHE A 212 -1.62 12.38 3.62
C PHE A 212 -0.19 12.92 3.70
N ASP A 213 0.79 12.05 3.91
CA ASP A 213 2.20 12.46 4.02
C ASP A 213 2.80 12.66 2.61
N GLU A 214 3.49 13.78 2.39
CA GLU A 214 4.15 14.09 1.12
C GLU A 214 5.24 13.05 0.76
N ASP A 215 5.86 12.43 1.76
CA ASP A 215 6.93 11.45 1.59
C ASP A 215 6.42 10.08 1.10
N VAL A 216 5.10 9.88 0.97
CA VAL A 216 4.50 8.67 0.37
C VAL A 216 5.06 8.43 -1.03
N CYS A 217 5.29 9.50 -1.80
CA CYS A 217 5.86 9.45 -3.12
C CYS A 217 7.32 9.93 -3.13
N ASN A 218 8.19 9.15 -3.77
CA ASN A 218 9.55 9.61 -4.07
C ASN A 218 9.66 9.96 -5.54
N CYS A 219 9.91 11.23 -5.84
CA CYS A 219 9.99 11.76 -7.19
C CYS A 219 11.37 12.33 -7.49
N PHE A 220 11.91 12.03 -8.65
CA PHE A 220 13.21 12.53 -9.09
C PHE A 220 13.18 12.90 -10.58
N PRO A 221 13.80 14.03 -10.98
CA PRO A 221 13.86 14.45 -12.36
C PRO A 221 14.85 13.60 -13.16
N GLN A 222 14.45 13.18 -14.37
CA GLN A 222 15.29 12.54 -15.37
C GLN A 222 15.28 13.38 -16.66
N GLY A 223 16.21 14.33 -16.74
CA GLY A 223 16.28 15.27 -17.86
C GLY A 223 15.06 16.20 -17.88
N THR A 224 14.14 15.96 -18.81
CA THR A 224 12.91 16.73 -19.02
C THR A 224 11.67 16.05 -18.45
N VAL A 225 11.81 14.81 -17.94
CA VAL A 225 10.71 13.98 -17.43
C VAL A 225 10.83 13.84 -15.91
N LEU A 226 9.69 13.79 -15.22
CA LEU A 226 9.64 13.46 -13.80
C LEU A 226 9.31 11.98 -13.63
N LYS A 227 10.09 11.26 -12.82
CA LYS A 227 9.75 9.90 -12.41
C LYS A 227 9.36 9.90 -10.94
N CYS A 228 8.17 9.40 -10.64
CA CYS A 228 7.66 9.22 -9.28
C CYS A 228 7.42 7.74 -8.98
N ASP A 229 7.86 7.31 -7.81
CA ASP A 229 7.57 6.00 -7.24
C ASP A 229 6.75 6.22 -5.95
N CYS A 230 5.42 6.07 -6.08
CA CYS A 230 4.46 6.21 -4.99
C CYS A 230 4.07 4.84 -4.45
N LEU A 231 4.06 4.70 -3.12
CA LEU A 231 3.78 3.44 -2.45
C LEU A 231 2.72 3.66 -1.37
N VAL A 232 1.43 3.48 -1.73
CA VAL A 232 0.26 3.57 -0.83
C VAL A 232 -0.22 2.21 -0.34
N LEU A 233 -0.59 2.09 0.93
CA LEU A 233 -1.15 0.85 1.49
C LEU A 233 -2.60 0.56 1.00
N ASP A 234 -2.84 -0.64 0.48
CA ASP A 234 -4.18 -1.16 0.13
C ASP A 234 -4.92 -1.66 1.39
N ILE A 235 -5.95 -0.93 1.83
CA ILE A 235 -6.76 -1.27 3.01
C ILE A 235 -7.70 -2.43 2.71
N GLU A 236 -8.24 -2.55 1.50
CA GLU A 236 -9.13 -3.63 1.12
C GLU A 236 -8.45 -5.01 1.22
N GLU A 237 -7.18 -5.12 0.82
CA GLU A 237 -6.40 -6.35 0.99
C GLU A 237 -6.26 -6.73 2.49
N ILE A 238 -6.07 -5.74 3.36
CA ILE A 238 -5.99 -5.93 4.82
C ILE A 238 -7.36 -6.36 5.38
N MET A 239 -8.44 -5.75 4.88
CA MET A 239 -9.80 -6.12 5.26
C MET A 239 -10.09 -7.59 4.94
N ILE A 240 -9.66 -8.08 3.78
CA ILE A 240 -9.85 -9.47 3.36
C ILE A 240 -8.95 -10.41 4.16
N ARG A 241 -7.66 -10.09 4.28
CA ARG A 241 -6.66 -10.96 4.90
C ARG A 241 -6.89 -11.15 6.40
N ASN A 242 -7.22 -10.08 7.10
CA ASN A 242 -7.35 -10.06 8.57
C ASN A 242 -8.82 -9.94 9.01
N ALA A 243 -9.77 -10.35 8.16
CA ALA A 243 -11.20 -10.28 8.45
C ALA A 243 -11.54 -11.00 9.77
N ILE A 244 -12.28 -10.31 10.64
CA ILE A 244 -12.83 -10.90 11.87
C ILE A 244 -14.17 -11.55 11.52
N ASN A 245 -14.15 -12.85 11.25
CA ASN A 245 -15.29 -13.66 10.83
C ASN A 245 -15.77 -14.64 11.92
N ASN A 246 -15.62 -14.28 13.21
CA ASN A 246 -15.89 -15.14 14.39
C ASN A 246 -15.08 -16.44 14.48
N THR A 247 -14.20 -16.70 13.52
CA THR A 247 -13.29 -17.86 13.50
C THR A 247 -11.82 -17.45 13.35
N ALA A 248 -11.55 -16.17 13.14
CA ALA A 248 -10.21 -15.60 13.11
C ALA A 248 -9.46 -15.89 14.41
N VAL A 249 -8.22 -16.36 14.29
CA VAL A 249 -7.36 -16.73 15.43
C VAL A 249 -6.11 -15.88 15.38
N GLU A 250 -5.79 -15.24 16.51
CA GLU A 250 -4.53 -14.53 16.70
C GLU A 250 -3.91 -15.00 18.04
N GLY A 251 -2.79 -15.72 17.94
CA GLY A 251 -2.19 -16.43 19.06
C GLY A 251 -3.19 -17.37 19.77
N SER A 252 -3.34 -17.22 21.09
CA SER A 252 -4.28 -18.02 21.90
C SER A 252 -5.68 -17.40 22.01
N PHE A 253 -6.08 -16.54 21.06
CA PHE A 253 -7.36 -15.86 21.08
C PHE A 253 -8.12 -16.06 19.77
N ILE A 254 -9.40 -16.40 19.88
CA ILE A 254 -10.37 -16.33 18.80
C ILE A 254 -10.99 -14.93 18.82
N LEU A 255 -10.98 -14.27 17.68
CA LEU A 255 -11.57 -12.96 17.47
C LEU A 255 -13.01 -13.11 17.01
N GLN A 256 -13.88 -12.34 17.65
CA GLN A 256 -15.31 -12.32 17.37
C GLN A 256 -15.79 -10.88 17.25
N HIS A 257 -16.80 -10.69 16.40
CA HIS A 257 -17.51 -9.44 16.23
C HIS A 257 -19.00 -9.68 16.47
N GLU A 258 -19.54 -8.97 17.46
CA GLU A 258 -20.94 -9.07 17.86
C GLU A 258 -21.36 -7.73 18.48
N ASP A 259 -22.55 -7.22 18.12
CA ASP A 259 -23.12 -5.97 18.66
C ASP A 259 -22.20 -4.76 18.56
N ASN A 260 -21.52 -4.54 17.42
CA ASN A 260 -20.54 -3.47 17.24
C ASN A 260 -19.35 -3.51 18.23
N LYS A 261 -19.10 -4.65 18.87
CA LYS A 261 -17.98 -4.85 19.80
C LYS A 261 -17.04 -5.90 19.27
N VAL A 262 -15.76 -5.69 19.52
CA VAL A 262 -14.74 -6.73 19.34
C VAL A 262 -14.70 -7.56 20.60
N LYS A 263 -14.84 -8.88 20.45
CA LYS A 263 -14.72 -9.84 21.54
C LYS A 263 -13.54 -10.76 21.26
N THR A 264 -12.77 -11.07 22.31
CA THR A 264 -11.69 -12.07 22.20
C THR A 264 -11.97 -13.21 23.15
N ARG A 265 -11.92 -14.45 22.65
CA ARG A 265 -12.13 -15.66 23.43
C ARG A 265 -10.82 -16.44 23.54
N THR A 266 -10.32 -16.66 24.75
CA THR A 266 -9.06 -17.41 24.91
C THR A 266 -9.28 -18.90 24.65
N THR A 267 -8.36 -19.53 23.93
CA THR A 267 -8.31 -20.98 23.69
C THR A 267 -7.34 -21.69 24.61
N SER A 268 -6.40 -20.96 25.21
CA SER A 268 -5.46 -21.50 26.20
C SER A 268 -6.11 -21.65 27.57
N SER A 269 -5.73 -22.70 28.29
CA SER A 269 -6.04 -22.87 29.71
C SER A 269 -5.20 -21.89 30.55
N GLY A 270 -5.79 -21.38 31.63
CA GLY A 270 -5.15 -20.44 32.56
C GLY A 270 -5.42 -20.80 34.02
N LEU A 271 -4.66 -20.19 34.92
CA LEU A 271 -4.90 -20.29 36.36
C LEU A 271 -6.11 -19.44 36.74
N LEU A 272 -6.98 -20.00 37.57
CA LEU A 272 -8.13 -19.32 38.15
C LEU A 272 -8.08 -19.47 39.67
N SER A 273 -8.24 -18.34 40.36
CA SER A 273 -8.43 -18.28 41.80
C SER A 273 -9.86 -17.83 42.08
N MET A 274 -10.55 -18.62 42.89
CA MET A 274 -11.95 -18.39 43.25
C MET A 274 -12.16 -18.60 44.75
N GLN A 275 -13.08 -17.83 45.30
CA GLN A 275 -13.53 -17.92 46.68
C GLN A 275 -15.00 -18.31 46.69
N LEU A 276 -15.31 -19.47 47.27
CA LEU A 276 -16.67 -19.94 47.50
C LEU A 276 -17.05 -19.60 48.95
N GLN A 277 -18.14 -18.84 49.13
CA GLN A 277 -18.71 -18.54 50.44
C GLN A 277 -19.96 -19.37 50.64
N LEU A 278 -20.03 -20.07 51.77
CA LEU A 278 -21.12 -20.98 52.12
C LEU A 278 -21.57 -20.64 53.54
N THR A 279 -22.85 -20.34 53.71
CA THR A 279 -23.44 -20.09 55.04
C THR A 279 -24.30 -21.29 55.44
N ASN A 280 -24.06 -21.85 56.62
CA ASN A 280 -24.77 -23.02 57.15
C ASN A 280 -24.56 -24.33 56.36
N TYR A 281 -23.40 -24.50 55.70
CA TYR A 281 -23.00 -25.78 55.08
C TYR A 281 -21.77 -26.37 55.79
N THR A 282 -21.68 -27.70 55.82
CA THR A 282 -20.47 -28.44 56.17
C THR A 282 -19.71 -28.84 54.91
N ILE A 283 -18.42 -28.52 54.85
CA ILE A 283 -17.60 -28.79 53.66
C ILE A 283 -16.83 -30.08 53.87
N HIS A 284 -17.10 -31.08 53.01
CA HIS A 284 -16.26 -32.26 52.87
C HIS A 284 -15.48 -32.16 51.56
N ARG A 285 -14.17 -31.97 51.66
CA ARG A 285 -13.28 -31.87 50.49
C ARG A 285 -13.03 -33.26 49.91
N VAL A 286 -13.43 -33.48 48.67
CA VAL A 286 -13.05 -34.66 47.89
C VAL A 286 -11.94 -34.27 46.93
N VAL A 287 -10.73 -34.77 47.16
CA VAL A 287 -9.62 -34.60 46.21
C VAL A 287 -9.61 -35.81 45.28
N LYS A 288 -9.66 -35.55 43.97
CA LYS A 288 -9.47 -36.59 42.95
C LYS A 288 -8.00 -36.56 42.54
N GLU A 289 -7.24 -37.54 43.01
CA GLU A 289 -5.83 -37.72 42.64
C GLU A 289 -5.70 -38.97 41.77
N ASP A 290 -4.91 -38.89 40.72
CA ASP A 290 -4.64 -40.01 39.81
C ASP A 290 -3.17 -39.99 39.35
N ASN A 291 -2.76 -41.05 38.66
CA ASN A 291 -1.51 -41.09 37.92
C ASN A 291 -1.81 -40.72 36.47
N CYS A 292 -1.32 -39.55 36.03
CA CYS A 292 -1.46 -39.08 34.65
C CYS A 292 -0.16 -39.26 33.89
N GLU A 293 -0.26 -39.92 32.73
CA GLU A 293 0.88 -40.26 31.88
C GLU A 293 0.68 -39.71 30.47
N ILE A 294 1.68 -38.99 29.96
CA ILE A 294 1.72 -38.50 28.58
C ILE A 294 2.41 -39.55 27.71
N LYS A 295 1.66 -40.21 26.82
CA LYS A 295 2.23 -41.26 25.96
C LYS A 295 2.83 -40.72 24.67
N LYS A 296 2.37 -39.57 24.21
CA LYS A 296 2.79 -38.95 22.94
C LYS A 296 2.75 -37.43 23.06
N ALA A 297 3.77 -36.77 22.53
CA ALA A 297 3.84 -35.32 22.38
C ALA A 297 4.39 -35.00 20.99
N GLU A 298 3.63 -34.28 20.16
CA GLU A 298 4.02 -33.90 18.80
C GLU A 298 3.97 -32.38 18.65
N VAL A 299 5.03 -31.81 18.08
CA VAL A 299 5.17 -30.37 17.86
C VAL A 299 4.82 -30.03 16.41
N THR A 300 3.98 -29.01 16.23
CA THR A 300 3.58 -28.48 14.92
C THR A 300 3.50 -26.95 14.96
N GLY A 301 3.38 -26.30 13.80
CA GLY A 301 3.25 -24.84 13.71
C GLY A 301 4.55 -24.14 13.34
N CYS A 302 4.73 -22.90 13.79
CA CYS A 302 5.85 -22.06 13.39
C CYS A 302 6.57 -21.38 14.56
N HIS A 303 7.84 -21.07 14.34
CA HIS A 303 8.65 -20.26 15.24
C HIS A 303 8.54 -18.78 14.86
N SER A 304 8.66 -17.88 15.84
CA SER A 304 8.66 -16.42 15.63
C SER A 304 7.48 -15.89 14.79
N CYS A 305 6.29 -16.47 14.95
CA CYS A 305 5.08 -16.13 14.21
C CYS A 305 3.91 -15.86 15.16
N SER A 306 2.88 -15.15 14.68
CA SER A 306 1.69 -14.82 15.49
C SER A 306 0.83 -16.03 15.85
N THR A 307 0.76 -17.03 14.96
CA THR A 307 0.02 -18.27 15.23
C THR A 307 0.73 -19.21 16.20
N GLY A 308 2.03 -19.00 16.43
CA GLY A 308 2.86 -19.83 17.30
C GLY A 308 3.00 -21.28 16.85
N GLY A 309 3.53 -22.08 17.77
CA GLY A 309 3.59 -23.54 17.68
C GLY A 309 2.51 -24.19 18.55
N GLN A 310 2.21 -25.45 18.27
CA GLN A 310 1.25 -26.25 19.00
C GLN A 310 1.85 -27.60 19.35
N ILE A 311 1.71 -28.00 20.60
CA ILE A 311 2.08 -29.34 21.08
C ILE A 311 0.80 -30.14 21.27
N MET A 312 0.63 -31.20 20.47
CA MET A 312 -0.44 -32.17 20.67
C MET A 312 0.04 -33.23 21.64
N VAL A 313 -0.58 -33.29 22.82
CA VAL A 313 -0.26 -34.28 23.87
C VAL A 313 -1.38 -35.28 24.03
N PHE A 314 -1.03 -36.56 24.12
CA PHE A 314 -1.98 -37.65 24.42
C PHE A 314 -1.80 -38.11 25.87
N CYS A 315 -2.80 -37.81 26.71
CA CYS A 315 -2.74 -38.07 28.15
C CYS A 315 -3.68 -39.19 28.59
N LYS A 316 -3.16 -40.15 29.37
CA LYS A 316 -3.91 -41.22 30.02
C LYS A 316 -3.94 -41.07 31.53
N SER A 317 -5.09 -41.32 32.14
CA SER A 317 -5.27 -41.49 33.59
C SER A 317 -5.50 -42.96 33.93
N THR A 318 -5.34 -43.35 35.20
CA THR A 318 -5.51 -44.76 35.59
C THR A 318 -6.91 -45.09 36.08
N THR A 319 -7.56 -44.17 36.80
CA THR A 319 -8.79 -44.46 37.54
C THR A 319 -9.95 -43.55 37.09
N PHE A 320 -9.70 -42.25 36.94
CA PHE A 320 -10.75 -41.29 36.65
C PHE A 320 -10.93 -41.05 35.15
N PRO A 321 -12.16 -41.10 34.61
CA PRO A 321 -12.43 -40.89 33.19
C PRO A 321 -12.20 -39.44 32.74
N HIS A 322 -12.27 -38.49 33.67
CA HIS A 322 -12.02 -37.07 33.41
C HIS A 322 -11.19 -36.48 34.55
N ILE A 323 -9.93 -36.20 34.26
CA ILE A 323 -9.02 -35.49 35.17
C ILE A 323 -8.11 -34.56 34.36
N ILE A 324 -7.65 -33.48 34.98
CA ILE A 324 -6.74 -32.51 34.36
C ILE A 324 -5.34 -32.75 34.92
N SER A 325 -4.37 -32.90 34.04
CA SER A 325 -2.96 -32.99 34.38
C SER A 325 -2.29 -31.64 34.18
N THR A 326 -1.47 -31.24 35.16
CA THR A 326 -0.61 -30.06 35.07
C THR A 326 0.69 -30.49 34.40
N ILE A 327 1.11 -29.74 33.38
CA ILE A 327 2.35 -29.95 32.64
C ILE A 327 3.31 -28.80 32.97
N GLU A 328 4.48 -29.15 33.47
CA GLU A 328 5.54 -28.22 33.88
C GLU A 328 6.79 -28.52 33.05
N CYS A 329 7.16 -27.57 32.19
CA CYS A 329 8.38 -27.59 31.37
C CYS A 329 9.30 -26.43 31.79
N SER A 330 10.52 -26.39 31.24
CA SER A 330 11.47 -25.30 31.54
C SER A 330 10.99 -23.92 31.11
N SER A 331 10.31 -23.81 29.96
CA SER A 331 9.91 -22.52 29.39
C SER A 331 8.43 -22.18 29.58
N PHE A 332 7.57 -23.17 29.84
CA PHE A 332 6.12 -22.95 29.97
C PHE A 332 5.45 -23.93 30.95
N THR A 333 4.26 -23.55 31.40
CA THR A 333 3.34 -24.41 32.16
C THR A 333 2.02 -24.49 31.40
N SER A 334 1.43 -25.68 31.34
CA SER A 334 0.18 -25.91 30.62
C SER A 334 -0.67 -27.00 31.27
N PHE A 335 -1.85 -27.27 30.71
CA PHE A 335 -2.80 -28.23 31.25
C PHE A 335 -3.35 -29.14 30.15
N ALA A 336 -3.46 -30.43 30.44
CA ALA A 336 -4.02 -31.43 29.52
C ALA A 336 -5.18 -32.18 30.17
N ASN A 337 -6.23 -32.45 29.39
CA ASN A 337 -7.29 -33.36 29.82
C ASN A 337 -6.81 -34.80 29.62
N CYS A 338 -7.10 -35.65 30.60
CA CYS A 338 -6.71 -37.06 30.62
C CYS A 338 -7.94 -37.92 30.90
N SER A 339 -7.98 -39.07 30.24
CA SER A 339 -9.02 -40.09 30.43
C SER A 339 -8.40 -41.48 30.51
N VAL A 340 -9.16 -42.46 31.00
CA VAL A 340 -8.69 -43.86 31.10
C VAL A 340 -8.35 -44.45 29.74
N HIS A 341 -9.09 -44.04 28.70
CA HIS A 341 -8.83 -44.44 27.30
C HIS A 341 -7.77 -43.58 26.62
N GLY A 342 -7.47 -42.42 27.19
CA GLY A 342 -6.56 -41.41 26.65
C GLY A 342 -7.31 -40.30 25.91
N GLU A 343 -6.86 -39.06 26.11
CA GLU A 343 -7.43 -37.87 25.48
C GLU A 343 -6.32 -37.00 24.90
N THR A 344 -6.56 -36.45 23.70
CA THR A 344 -5.61 -35.55 23.03
C THR A 344 -5.94 -34.11 23.41
N SER A 345 -4.95 -33.39 23.94
CA SER A 345 -5.02 -31.97 24.23
C SER A 345 -4.00 -31.21 23.39
N THR A 346 -4.36 -30.02 22.92
CA THR A 346 -3.47 -29.14 22.16
C THR A 346 -2.99 -28.01 23.05
N LEU A 347 -1.68 -27.88 23.21
CA LEU A 347 -1.02 -26.86 24.03
C LEU A 347 -0.41 -25.81 23.10
N GLN A 348 -0.81 -24.55 23.25
CA GLN A 348 -0.23 -23.44 22.49
C GLN A 348 1.12 -23.03 23.09
N ILE A 349 2.12 -22.82 22.23
CA ILE A 349 3.46 -22.39 22.62
C ILE A 349 3.98 -21.29 21.68
N PHE A 350 4.78 -20.38 22.22
CA PHE A 350 5.45 -19.33 21.45
C PHE A 350 6.95 -19.47 21.66
N SER A 351 7.67 -19.84 20.60
CA SER A 351 9.12 -20.01 20.63
C SER A 351 9.76 -19.19 19.50
N ASN A 352 10.90 -18.60 19.80
CA ASN A 352 11.79 -17.99 18.81
C ASN A 352 12.78 -18.99 18.22
N GLN A 353 12.83 -20.22 18.73
CA GLN A 353 13.72 -21.28 18.28
C GLN A 353 13.01 -22.24 17.33
N ILE A 354 13.73 -22.68 16.31
CA ILE A 354 13.24 -23.66 15.32
C ILE A 354 13.13 -25.06 15.94
N ASN A 355 14.13 -25.47 16.71
CA ASN A 355 14.16 -26.77 17.36
C ASN A 355 13.73 -26.63 18.81
N ILE A 356 12.74 -27.41 19.22
CA ILE A 356 12.28 -27.51 20.60
C ILE A 356 12.74 -28.85 21.14
N ALA A 357 13.49 -28.82 22.23
CA ALA A 357 13.93 -30.00 22.97
C ALA A 357 13.88 -29.69 24.46
N GLU A 358 12.75 -30.01 25.12
CA GLU A 358 12.51 -29.70 26.52
C GLU A 358 12.12 -30.92 27.33
N ASN A 359 12.63 -30.99 28.57
CA ASN A 359 12.22 -31.98 29.55
C ASN A 359 11.04 -31.42 30.35
N CYS A 360 9.94 -32.15 30.34
CA CYS A 360 8.69 -31.77 30.97
C CYS A 360 8.27 -32.81 32.01
N SER A 361 7.43 -32.39 32.95
CA SER A 361 6.77 -33.29 33.89
C SER A 361 5.26 -33.08 33.87
N SER A 362 4.49 -34.16 33.97
CA SER A 362 3.04 -34.14 34.06
C SER A 362 2.57 -34.75 35.38
N TYR A 363 1.58 -34.14 36.03
CA TYR A 363 1.02 -34.68 37.28
C TYR A 363 -0.44 -34.25 37.50
N CYS A 364 -1.23 -35.15 38.08
CA CYS A 364 -2.61 -34.93 38.52
C CYS A 364 -2.88 -35.52 39.92
N GLY A 365 -1.79 -35.72 40.67
CA GLY A 365 -1.73 -36.34 41.98
C GLY A 365 -0.30 -36.22 42.52
N PRO A 366 0.09 -37.01 43.53
CA PRO A 366 1.39 -36.89 44.19
C PRO A 366 2.56 -37.37 43.31
N LYS A 367 2.30 -38.23 42.31
CA LYS A 367 3.34 -38.74 41.41
C LYS A 367 3.49 -37.85 40.19
N LYS A 368 4.74 -37.47 39.88
CA LYS A 368 5.13 -36.81 38.63
C LYS A 368 5.60 -37.84 37.61
N PHE A 369 5.14 -37.72 36.37
CA PHE A 369 5.62 -38.47 35.22
C PHE A 369 6.49 -37.55 34.34
N PHE A 370 7.68 -38.01 33.94
CA PHE A 370 8.61 -37.22 33.14
C PHE A 370 8.59 -37.65 31.68
N PHE A 371 8.61 -36.67 30.77
CA PHE A 371 8.63 -36.89 29.32
C PHE A 371 9.42 -35.77 28.63
N THR A 372 9.86 -36.02 27.40
CA THR A 372 10.59 -35.02 26.61
C THR A 372 9.73 -34.59 25.42
N VAL A 373 9.62 -33.29 25.22
CA VAL A 373 9.03 -32.70 24.01
C VAL A 373 10.17 -32.42 23.04
N ASN A 374 10.15 -33.08 21.89
CA ASN A 374 11.12 -32.86 20.83
C ASN A 374 10.40 -32.64 19.50
N GLY A 375 10.76 -31.59 18.77
CA GLY A 375 10.24 -31.34 17.44
C GLY A 375 10.78 -30.07 16.79
N THR A 376 10.44 -29.88 15.52
CA THR A 376 10.92 -28.77 14.70
C THR A 376 9.75 -27.93 14.23
N LEU A 377 9.79 -26.63 14.50
CA LEU A 377 8.84 -25.65 14.03
C LEU A 377 9.21 -25.14 12.63
N SER A 378 8.20 -24.80 11.85
CA SER A 378 8.40 -24.27 10.50
C SER A 378 8.77 -22.78 10.49
N THR A 379 9.45 -22.36 9.43
CA THR A 379 9.75 -20.96 9.14
C THR A 379 8.68 -20.38 8.22
N VAL A 380 7.97 -19.34 8.68
CA VAL A 380 7.02 -18.61 7.84
C VAL A 380 7.75 -17.40 7.23
N ALA A 381 7.70 -17.26 5.91
CA ALA A 381 8.28 -16.11 5.23
C ALA A 381 7.50 -14.84 5.60
N THR A 382 8.16 -13.94 6.32
CA THR A 382 7.58 -12.66 6.78
C THR A 382 7.51 -11.61 5.68
N PHE A 383 8.38 -11.71 4.67
CA PHE A 383 8.47 -10.76 3.57
C PHE A 383 8.38 -11.49 2.23
N ASN A 384 7.22 -11.41 1.58
CA ASN A 384 7.12 -11.79 0.18
C ASN A 384 7.60 -10.58 -0.67
N LYS A 385 8.49 -10.80 -1.63
CA LYS A 385 8.98 -9.73 -2.55
C LYS A 385 7.83 -9.08 -3.34
N SER A 386 6.63 -9.65 -3.30
CA SER A 386 5.39 -9.10 -3.86
C SER A 386 4.81 -7.92 -3.08
N LEU A 387 5.48 -7.40 -2.04
CA LEU A 387 5.17 -6.06 -1.51
C LEU A 387 5.27 -4.97 -2.59
N SER A 388 5.96 -5.21 -3.72
CA SER A 388 5.89 -4.33 -4.89
C SER A 388 4.54 -4.34 -5.63
N GLN A 389 3.62 -5.24 -5.28
CA GLN A 389 2.24 -5.32 -5.81
C GLN A 389 1.22 -4.63 -4.90
N LYS A 390 1.60 -4.28 -3.66
CA LYS A 390 0.77 -3.51 -2.72
C LYS A 390 0.66 -2.03 -3.05
N PHE A 391 1.36 -1.61 -4.08
CA PHE A 391 1.61 -0.22 -4.38
C PHE A 391 1.25 0.05 -5.84
N VAL A 392 0.30 0.95 -6.06
CA VAL A 392 -0.05 1.41 -7.40
C VAL A 392 1.10 2.28 -7.90
N ARG A 393 1.86 1.74 -8.86
CA ARG A 393 2.98 2.45 -9.47
C ARG A 393 2.46 3.33 -10.61
N VAL A 394 2.23 4.61 -10.34
CA VAL A 394 1.87 5.57 -11.39
C VAL A 394 3.15 6.10 -12.04
N GLN A 395 3.48 5.59 -13.24
CA GLN A 395 4.57 6.10 -14.05
C GLN A 395 3.99 6.93 -15.20
N GLU A 396 3.81 8.23 -14.99
CA GLU A 396 3.40 9.14 -16.07
C GLU A 396 4.63 9.76 -16.74
N LEU A 397 4.83 9.40 -18.00
CA LEU A 397 5.81 10.03 -18.89
C LEU A 397 5.16 11.26 -19.52
N LEU A 398 5.09 12.37 -18.79
CA LEU A 398 4.53 13.61 -19.33
C LEU A 398 5.59 14.32 -20.18
N SER A 399 5.61 14.00 -21.48
CA SER A 399 6.35 14.78 -22.46
C SER A 399 5.69 16.16 -22.57
N SER A 400 6.37 17.21 -22.09
CA SER A 400 5.98 18.56 -22.46
C SER A 400 6.04 18.65 -23.98
N ASN A 401 4.92 19.00 -24.63
CA ASN A 401 4.90 19.25 -26.06
C ASN A 401 6.08 20.16 -26.43
N THR A 402 6.99 19.60 -27.22
CA THR A 402 8.21 20.26 -27.65
C THR A 402 7.82 21.44 -28.53
N ILE A 403 8.19 22.65 -28.11
CA ILE A 403 8.05 23.90 -28.89
C ILE A 403 8.75 23.80 -30.28
N TRP A 404 9.60 22.78 -30.48
CA TRP A 404 10.30 22.51 -31.73
C TRP A 404 9.42 22.08 -32.91
N SER A 405 8.19 21.59 -32.71
CA SER A 405 7.29 21.30 -33.85
C SER A 405 6.90 22.60 -34.57
N ASP A 406 6.63 23.65 -33.81
CA ASP A 406 6.09 24.90 -34.33
C ASP A 406 7.20 25.80 -34.93
N ILE A 407 8.41 25.72 -34.36
CA ILE A 407 9.59 26.41 -34.91
C ILE A 407 10.06 25.74 -36.21
N MET A 408 10.02 24.42 -36.32
CA MET A 408 10.42 23.73 -37.55
C MET A 408 9.40 23.95 -38.69
N GLU A 409 8.12 24.11 -38.37
CA GLU A 409 7.08 24.47 -39.35
C GLU A 409 7.21 25.95 -39.80
N TYR A 410 7.59 26.86 -38.91
CA TYR A 410 7.91 28.25 -39.26
C TYR A 410 9.22 28.39 -40.06
N CYS A 411 10.27 27.66 -39.67
CA CYS A 411 11.55 27.67 -40.39
C CYS A 411 11.47 26.99 -41.76
N SER A 412 10.66 25.93 -41.92
CA SER A 412 10.41 25.32 -43.23
C SER A 412 9.54 26.22 -44.11
N SER A 413 8.57 26.95 -43.56
CA SER A 413 7.81 27.98 -44.27
C SER A 413 8.71 29.11 -44.79
N ILE A 414 9.63 29.64 -43.97
CA ILE A 414 10.61 30.65 -44.39
C ILE A 414 11.60 30.07 -45.40
N TRP A 415 12.07 28.84 -45.21
CA TRP A 415 12.99 28.20 -46.15
C TRP A 415 12.33 27.98 -47.51
N ASN A 416 11.07 27.55 -47.54
CA ASN A 416 10.30 27.36 -48.78
C ASN A 416 10.04 28.69 -49.51
N GLN A 417 9.75 29.78 -48.78
CA GLN A 417 9.63 31.11 -49.38
C GLN A 417 10.96 31.64 -49.94
N ILE A 418 12.09 31.33 -49.30
CA ILE A 418 13.42 31.69 -49.80
C ILE A 418 13.81 30.83 -51.00
N THR A 419 13.49 29.52 -51.01
CA THR A 419 13.79 28.64 -52.15
C THR A 419 12.93 28.96 -53.37
N ASP A 420 11.66 29.35 -53.19
CA ASP A 420 10.79 29.75 -54.31
C ASP A 420 11.22 31.10 -54.91
N TYR A 421 11.68 32.04 -54.06
CA TYR A 421 12.22 33.33 -54.52
C TYR A 421 13.53 33.15 -55.30
N ILE A 422 14.44 32.29 -54.82
CA ILE A 422 15.71 31.99 -55.51
C ILE A 422 15.46 31.16 -56.78
N GLY A 423 14.52 30.21 -56.76
CA GLY A 423 14.14 29.38 -57.90
C GLY A 423 13.53 30.21 -59.05
N SER A 424 12.63 31.15 -58.73
CA SER A 424 12.01 32.05 -59.71
C SER A 424 13.03 32.94 -60.42
N ILE A 425 14.02 33.44 -59.68
CA ILE A 425 15.12 34.22 -60.27
C ILE A 425 15.92 33.32 -61.23
N MET A 426 16.34 32.13 -60.80
CA MET A 426 17.16 31.23 -61.62
C MET A 426 16.48 30.81 -62.94
N GLU A 427 15.17 30.60 -62.96
CA GLU A 427 14.43 30.27 -64.21
C GLU A 427 14.40 31.43 -65.21
N HIS A 428 14.26 32.67 -64.75
CA HIS A 428 14.27 33.86 -65.62
C HIS A 428 15.67 34.14 -66.19
N TRP A 429 16.73 33.88 -65.42
CA TRP A 429 18.11 33.99 -65.91
C TRP A 429 18.44 32.92 -66.95
N LEU A 430 17.97 31.68 -66.77
CA LEU A 430 18.16 30.60 -67.76
C LEU A 430 17.40 30.85 -69.07
N LEU A 431 16.16 31.35 -69.01
CA LEU A 431 15.38 31.72 -70.20
C LEU A 431 16.04 32.88 -70.98
N SER A 432 16.59 33.88 -70.29
CA SER A 432 17.30 34.99 -70.93
C SER A 432 18.58 34.53 -71.67
N ILE A 433 19.33 33.60 -71.08
CA ILE A 433 20.53 33.02 -71.71
C ILE A 433 20.15 32.18 -72.94
N VAL A 434 19.07 31.40 -72.89
CA VAL A 434 18.61 30.61 -74.05
C VAL A 434 18.13 31.52 -75.18
N ILE A 435 17.39 32.58 -74.88
CA ILE A 435 16.92 33.55 -75.89
C ILE A 435 18.09 34.28 -76.53
N THR A 436 19.10 34.70 -75.76
CA THR A 436 20.30 35.36 -76.31
C THR A 436 21.13 34.42 -77.18
N ILE A 437 21.28 33.15 -76.81
CA ILE A 437 21.94 32.14 -77.65
C ILE A 437 21.15 31.90 -78.95
N ILE A 438 19.82 31.83 -78.90
CA ILE A 438 18.98 31.69 -80.11
C ILE A 438 19.10 32.93 -81.00
N CYS A 439 19.08 34.14 -80.44
CA CYS A 439 19.30 35.38 -81.20
C CYS A 439 20.69 35.43 -81.84
N ILE A 440 21.74 34.98 -81.16
CA ILE A 440 23.10 34.89 -81.71
C ILE A 440 23.15 33.85 -82.84
N LEU A 441 22.51 32.69 -82.68
CA LEU A 441 22.43 31.66 -83.73
C LEU A 441 21.64 32.13 -84.96
N LEU A 442 20.58 32.90 -84.76
CA LEU A 442 19.80 33.53 -85.84
C LEU A 442 20.60 34.63 -86.53
N LEU A 443 21.36 35.46 -85.80
CA LEU A 443 22.28 36.45 -86.36
C LEU A 443 23.41 35.79 -87.16
N ILE A 444 23.97 34.67 -86.69
CA ILE A 444 24.97 33.88 -87.44
C ILE A 444 24.36 33.30 -88.72
N ARG A 445 23.10 32.84 -88.70
CA ARG A 445 22.40 32.37 -89.90
C ARG A 445 22.06 33.50 -90.88
N CYS A 446 21.67 34.68 -90.40
CA CYS A 446 21.49 35.87 -91.23
C CYS A 446 22.81 36.36 -91.85
N CYS A 447 23.92 36.30 -91.11
CA CYS A 447 25.25 36.60 -91.65
C CYS A 447 25.72 35.60 -92.71
N ARG A 448 25.42 34.30 -92.55
CA ARG A 448 25.70 33.29 -93.59
C ARG A 448 24.81 33.44 -94.82
N PHE A 449 23.57 33.90 -94.67
CA PHE A 449 22.68 34.20 -95.81
C PHE A 449 23.13 35.47 -96.56
N CYS A 450 23.62 36.50 -95.86
CA CYS A 450 24.22 37.68 -96.50
C CYS A 450 25.54 37.40 -97.24
N PHE A 451 26.35 36.43 -96.79
CA PHE A 451 27.56 36.03 -97.51
C PHE A 451 27.28 35.18 -98.77
N CYS A 452 26.19 34.40 -98.81
CA CYS A 452 25.77 33.67 -100.02
C CYS A 452 25.15 34.58 -101.10
N CYS A 453 24.44 35.66 -100.74
CA CYS A 453 23.93 36.62 -101.73
C CYS A 453 25.02 37.52 -102.36
N ARG A 454 26.21 37.63 -101.76
CA ARG A 454 27.37 38.32 -102.36
C ARG A 454 28.27 37.43 -103.23
N TYR A 455 28.12 36.10 -103.18
CA TYR A 455 28.91 35.18 -104.01
C TYR A 455 28.26 34.85 -105.37
N PHE A 456 26.92 34.96 -105.51
CA PHE A 456 26.25 34.75 -106.80
C PHE A 456 26.17 36.01 -107.70
N ARG A 457 26.35 37.22 -107.15
CA ARG A 457 26.42 38.48 -107.93
C ARG A 457 27.84 38.88 -108.37
N ARG A 458 28.81 37.96 -108.30
CA ARG A 458 30.21 38.16 -108.74
C ARG A 458 30.65 37.20 -109.86
N ARG A 459 29.71 36.46 -110.47
CA ARG A 459 29.98 35.55 -111.60
C ARG A 459 29.58 36.11 -112.98
N GLU A 460 28.92 37.26 -113.04
CA GLU A 460 28.58 37.95 -114.32
C GLU A 460 29.50 39.13 -114.70
N TYR A 461 30.46 39.53 -113.86
CA TYR A 461 31.36 40.67 -114.14
C TYR A 461 32.76 40.28 -114.66
N ARG A 462 33.05 38.99 -114.88
CA ARG A 462 34.34 38.51 -115.44
C ARG A 462 34.34 38.20 -116.94
N ARG A 463 33.25 38.44 -117.66
CA ARG A 463 33.19 38.27 -119.13
C ARG A 463 33.32 39.57 -119.95
N TYR A 464 33.51 40.73 -119.31
CA TYR A 464 33.50 42.03 -120.02
C TYR A 464 34.86 42.76 -120.10
N TYR A 465 35.95 42.27 -119.47
CA TYR A 465 37.27 42.94 -119.51
C TYR A 465 38.46 42.01 -119.81
N ARG A 466 38.32 41.14 -120.83
CA ARG A 466 39.44 40.44 -121.49
C ARG A 466 39.39 40.53 -123.03
N ARG A 467 38.88 41.65 -123.55
CA ARG A 467 39.07 42.10 -124.94
C ARG A 467 39.40 43.60 -124.88
N LYS A 468 40.47 44.00 -125.57
CA LYS A 468 41.22 45.30 -125.53
C LYS A 468 42.15 45.37 -124.32
N PHE A 469 43.46 45.13 -124.39
CA PHE A 469 44.51 45.38 -125.39
C PHE A 469 45.69 44.43 -125.03
N ARG A 470 46.66 44.00 -125.84
CA ARG A 470 47.07 44.14 -127.25
C ARG A 470 48.27 43.17 -127.40
N ILE A 471 48.34 42.40 -128.48
CA ILE A 471 49.43 42.26 -129.47
C ILE A 471 48.88 41.30 -130.52
#